data_AF-A0A7W0A7G5-F1
#
_entry.id   AF-A0A7W0A7G5-F1
#
_cell.length_a   1.000
_cell.length_b   1.000
_cell.length_c   1.000
_cell.angle_alpha   90.00
_cell.angle_beta   90.00
_cell.angle_gamma   90.00
#
_symmetry.space_group_name_H-M   'P 1'
#
loop_
_entity.id
_entity.type
_entity.pdbx_description
1 polymer ?
#
loop_
_entity_poly.entity_id
_entity_poly.type
_entity_poly.pdbx_seq_one_letter_code
_entity_poly.pdbx_strand_id
1 'polypeptide(L)'
;MPLIDAGLLRRLAGHPVDGPVALRDTHGRVHPLAARYDQASLPTLRVALARRASLLAVLGELDATVVPVEELAEVSAFDPLLNVNSPSDLERAALLLQ
;
A
#
# COMPACT_ATOMS: atom_id res chain seq x y z
N MET A 1 -6.67 3.17 -6.29
CA MET A 1 -5.55 4.09 -5.96
C MET A 1 -4.97 4.66 -7.26
N PRO A 2 -5.61 5.66 -7.88
CA PRO A 2 -5.21 6.18 -9.20
C PRO A 2 -4.01 7.13 -9.16
N LEU A 3 -3.58 7.59 -7.97
CA LEU A 3 -2.54 8.60 -7.80
C LEU A 3 -1.16 8.03 -7.50
N ILE A 4 -1.03 6.70 -7.47
CA ILE A 4 0.27 6.05 -7.28
C ILE A 4 1.10 6.24 -8.56
N ASP A 5 2.18 6.98 -8.46
CA ASP A 5 3.12 7.16 -9.57
C ASP A 5 4.17 6.03 -9.66
N ALA A 6 4.80 5.91 -10.82
CA ALA A 6 5.82 4.89 -11.07
C ALA A 6 7.11 5.07 -10.24
N GLY A 7 7.40 6.29 -9.78
CA GLY A 7 8.53 6.59 -8.89
C GLY A 7 8.30 6.01 -7.49
N LEU A 8 7.11 6.18 -6.93
CA LEU A 8 6.69 5.55 -5.67
C LEU A 8 6.79 4.03 -5.75
N LEU A 9 6.26 3.42 -6.82
CA LEU A 9 6.37 1.96 -7.02
C LEU A 9 7.83 1.49 -7.11
N ARG A 10 8.69 2.24 -7.82
CA ARG A 10 10.13 1.92 -7.90
C ARG A 10 10.82 2.02 -6.55
N ARG A 11 10.51 3.04 -5.75
CA ARG A 11 11.07 3.22 -4.39
C ARG A 11 10.59 2.14 -3.43
N LEU A 12 9.30 1.78 -3.49
CA LEU A 12 8.76 0.65 -2.72
C LEU A 12 9.40 -0.69 -3.12
N ALA A 13 9.57 -0.94 -4.42
CA ALA A 13 10.22 -2.15 -4.91
C ALA A 13 11.68 -2.26 -4.46
N GLY A 14 12.42 -1.14 -4.47
CA GLY A 14 13.82 -1.03 -4.07
C GLY A 14 14.05 -0.77 -2.58
N HIS A 15 13.01 -0.84 -1.73
CA HIS A 15 13.15 -0.60 -0.30
C HIS A 15 14.18 -1.55 0.32
N PRO A 16 15.13 -1.06 1.15
CA PRO A 16 16.31 -1.82 1.58
C PRO A 16 16.02 -2.92 2.62
N VAL A 17 14.78 -3.04 3.07
CA VAL A 17 14.38 -4.02 4.09
C VAL A 17 14.16 -5.37 3.44
N ASP A 18 14.57 -6.45 4.12
CA ASP A 18 14.25 -7.81 3.73
C ASP A 18 12.78 -8.13 4.03
N GLY A 19 12.14 -8.94 3.18
CA GLY A 19 10.76 -9.35 3.39
C GLY A 19 9.70 -8.38 2.84
N PRO A 20 8.41 -8.62 3.12
CA PRO A 20 7.32 -7.81 2.59
C PRO A 20 7.30 -6.39 3.18
N VAL A 21 6.90 -5.42 2.36
CA VAL A 21 6.78 -4.02 2.75
C VAL A 21 5.41 -3.50 2.35
N ALA A 22 4.65 -2.92 3.28
CA ALA A 22 3.37 -2.29 3.00
C ALA A 22 3.43 -0.79 3.30
N LEU A 23 2.69 0.00 2.53
CA LEU A 23 2.61 1.44 2.76
C LEU A 23 1.55 1.78 3.81
N ARG A 24 1.82 2.83 4.57
CA ARG A 24 0.85 3.52 5.42
C ARG A 24 0.62 4.92 4.89
N ASP A 25 -0.63 5.34 4.80
CA ASP A 25 -0.96 6.69 4.36
C ASP A 25 -0.71 7.76 5.43
N THR A 26 -0.90 9.01 5.02
CA THR A 26 -0.76 10.21 5.85
C THR A 26 -1.78 10.30 6.99
N HIS A 27 -2.80 9.46 6.95
CA HIS A 27 -3.82 9.31 7.99
C HIS A 27 -3.53 8.11 8.92
N GLY A 28 -2.39 7.43 8.75
CA GLY A 28 -1.97 6.31 9.58
C GLY A 28 -2.61 4.97 9.20
N ARG A 29 -3.36 4.88 8.10
CA ARG A 29 -3.98 3.64 7.65
C ARG A 29 -3.00 2.83 6.81
N VAL A 30 -2.91 1.53 7.11
CA VAL A 30 -2.08 0.58 6.36
C VAL A 30 -2.82 0.12 5.10
N HIS A 31 -2.11 0.10 3.98
CA HIS A 31 -2.60 -0.29 2.66
C HIS A 31 -1.92 -1.59 2.19
N PRO A 32 -2.51 -2.77 2.47
CA PRO A 32 -1.92 -4.05 2.07
C PRO A 32 -1.88 -4.26 0.55
N LEU A 33 -2.61 -3.45 -0.22
CA LEU A 33 -2.60 -3.47 -1.69
C LEU A 33 -1.59 -2.48 -2.30
N ALA A 34 -1.01 -1.61 -1.48
CA ALA A 34 0.11 -0.75 -1.85
C ALA A 34 1.36 -1.30 -1.13
N ALA A 35 1.83 -2.44 -1.59
CA ALA A 35 2.85 -3.23 -0.91
C ALA A 35 3.76 -3.96 -1.91
N ARG A 36 4.99 -4.22 -1.49
CA ARG A 36 5.92 -5.17 -2.13
C ARG A 36 5.85 -6.48 -1.36
N TYR A 37 5.44 -7.55 -2.04
CA TYR A 37 5.55 -8.91 -1.52
C TYR A 37 6.70 -9.62 -2.23
N ASP A 38 7.36 -10.53 -1.51
CA ASP A 38 8.36 -11.42 -2.09
C ASP A 38 7.76 -12.78 -2.47
N GLN A 39 8.54 -13.59 -3.19
CA GLN A 39 8.11 -14.94 -3.56
C GLN A 39 7.96 -15.86 -2.33
N ALA A 40 8.73 -15.60 -1.27
CA ALA A 40 8.69 -16.37 -0.02
C ALA A 40 7.35 -16.21 0.73
N SER A 41 6.60 -15.14 0.46
CA SER A 41 5.27 -14.88 1.01
C SER A 41 4.19 -15.84 0.49
N LEU A 42 4.42 -16.51 -0.65
CA LEU A 42 3.40 -17.29 -1.35
C LEU A 42 2.75 -18.41 -0.50
N PRO A 43 3.50 -19.24 0.25
CA PRO A 43 2.90 -20.28 1.09
C PRO A 43 1.95 -19.69 2.15
N THR A 44 2.38 -18.63 2.84
CA THR A 44 1.58 -17.94 3.86
C THR A 44 0.32 -17.33 3.27
N LEU A 45 0.43 -16.68 2.10
CA LEU A 45 -0.71 -16.12 1.37
C LEU A 45 -1.73 -17.19 0.96
N ARG A 46 -1.28 -18.38 0.56
CA ARG A 46 -2.17 -19.52 0.22
C ARG A 46 -2.93 -20.04 1.43
N VAL A 47 -2.24 -20.20 2.56
CA VAL A 47 -2.88 -20.61 3.82
C VAL A 47 -3.89 -19.56 4.28
N ALA A 48 -3.51 -18.29 4.22
CA ALA A 48 -4.37 -17.16 4.54
C ALA A 48 -5.64 -17.12 3.67
N LEU A 49 -5.50 -17.37 2.37
CA LEU A 49 -6.62 -17.42 1.44
C LEU A 49 -7.60 -18.56 1.80
N ALA A 50 -7.10 -19.75 2.13
CA ALA A 50 -7.93 -20.90 2.48
C ALA A 50 -8.83 -20.63 3.70
N ARG A 51 -8.32 -19.90 4.69
CA ARG A 51 -9.07 -19.49 5.89
C ARG A 51 -9.76 -18.13 5.76
N ARG A 52 -9.73 -17.50 4.58
CA ARG A 52 -10.30 -16.16 4.32
C ARG A 52 -9.82 -15.08 5.29
N ALA A 53 -8.53 -15.11 5.64
CA ALA A 53 -7.95 -14.11 6.54
C ALA A 53 -7.96 -12.71 5.92
N SER A 54 -8.11 -11.69 6.76
CA SER A 54 -7.89 -10.30 6.35
C SER A 54 -6.42 -10.08 5.97
N LEU A 55 -6.17 -9.42 4.84
CA LEU A 55 -4.80 -9.10 4.42
C LEU A 55 -4.03 -8.29 5.48
N LEU A 56 -4.71 -7.45 6.27
CA LEU A 56 -4.06 -6.73 7.38
C LEU A 56 -3.51 -7.68 8.46
N ALA A 57 -4.22 -8.78 8.76
CA ALA A 57 -3.74 -9.79 9.69
C ALA A 57 -2.56 -10.58 9.08
N VAL A 58 -2.64 -10.85 7.77
CA VAL A 58 -1.58 -11.57 7.04
C VAL A 58 -0.28 -10.78 6.98
N LEU A 59 -0.33 -9.45 6.89
CA LEU A 59 0.86 -8.62 7.01
C LEU A 59 1.62 -8.87 8.32
N GLY A 60 0.89 -9.05 9.43
CA GLY A 60 1.50 -9.41 10.72
C GLY A 60 2.13 -10.81 10.72
N GLU A 61 1.51 -11.78 10.05
CA GLU A 61 2.07 -13.14 9.93
C GLU A 61 3.29 -13.22 9.01
N LEU A 62 3.35 -12.32 8.04
CA LEU A 62 4.49 -12.15 7.14
C LEU A 62 5.62 -11.31 7.76
N ASP A 63 5.43 -10.79 8.98
CA ASP A 63 6.32 -9.81 9.61
C ASP A 63 6.63 -8.63 8.68
N ALA A 64 5.59 -8.16 7.97
CA ALA A 64 5.74 -7.13 6.95
C ALA A 64 6.12 -5.79 7.58
N THR A 65 7.11 -5.13 6.99
CA THR A 65 7.51 -3.79 7.40
C THR A 65 6.49 -2.77 6.89
N VAL A 66 6.00 -1.91 7.77
CA VAL A 66 5.06 -0.84 7.42
C VAL A 66 5.80 0.47 7.31
N VAL A 67 5.79 1.06 6.11
CA VAL A 67 6.52 2.29 5.78
C VAL A 67 5.53 3.43 5.52
N PRO A 68 5.65 4.59 6.19
CA PRO A 68 4.90 5.80 5.85
C PRO A 68 5.16 6.21 4.40
N VAL A 69 4.11 6.60 3.68
CA VAL A 69 4.23 6.97 2.27
C VAL A 69 5.11 8.21 2.06
N GLU A 70 5.17 9.08 3.06
CA GLU A 70 6.04 10.26 3.16
C GLU A 70 7.53 9.92 3.10
N GLU A 71 7.92 8.70 3.49
CA GLU A 71 9.33 8.26 3.40
C GLU A 71 9.71 7.90 1.95
N LEU A 72 8.73 7.62 1.09
CA LEU A 72 8.94 7.09 -0.25
C LEU A 72 8.40 7.98 -1.36
N ALA A 73 7.72 9.07 -1.04
CA ALA A 73 7.30 10.07 -2.00
C ALA A 73 7.22 11.43 -1.32
N GLU A 74 7.47 12.48 -2.08
CA GLU A 74 7.03 13.81 -1.67
C GLU A 74 5.50 13.80 -1.67
N VAL A 75 4.91 13.84 -0.48
CA VAL A 75 3.47 13.99 -0.36
C VAL A 75 3.14 15.42 -0.74
N SER A 76 2.47 15.56 -1.89
CA SER A 76 1.90 16.83 -2.34
C SER A 76 0.74 17.26 -1.44
N ALA A 77 -0.09 18.21 -1.87
CA ALA A 77 -1.33 18.52 -1.17
C ALA A 77 -2.27 17.30 -0.98
N PHE A 78 -1.99 16.18 -1.67
CA PHE A 78 -2.83 15.00 -1.68
C PHE A 78 -2.04 13.71 -1.46
N ASP A 79 -2.70 12.80 -0.74
CA ASP A 79 -2.21 11.47 -0.42
C ASP A 79 -2.21 10.59 -1.68
N PRO A 80 -1.04 10.07 -2.11
CA PRO A 80 -0.93 9.18 -3.28
C PRO A 80 -1.68 7.85 -3.09
N LEU A 81 -2.01 7.47 -1.85
CA LEU A 81 -2.75 6.26 -1.52
C LEU A 81 -4.28 6.46 -1.50
N LEU A 82 -4.78 7.63 -1.93
CA LEU A 82 -6.21 7.88 -2.08
C LEU A 82 -6.84 6.76 -2.93
N ASN A 83 -7.81 6.07 -2.34
CA ASN A 83 -8.56 5.04 -3.03
C ASN A 83 -9.95 5.54 -3.38
N VAL A 84 -10.39 5.29 -4.62
CA VAL A 84 -11.68 5.75 -5.14
C VAL A 84 -12.63 4.56 -5.16
N ASN A 85 -13.58 4.53 -4.24
CA ASN A 85 -14.59 3.46 -4.14
C ASN A 85 -16.03 4.01 -4.20
N SER A 86 -16.20 5.32 -4.01
CA SER A 86 -17.50 6.00 -3.97
C SER A 86 -17.52 7.24 -4.88
N PRO A 87 -18.71 7.76 -5.25
CA PRO A 87 -18.83 9.01 -5.99
C PRO A 87 -18.13 10.20 -5.31
N SER A 88 -18.22 10.30 -3.98
CA SER A 88 -17.52 11.35 -3.22
C SER A 88 -16.00 11.24 -3.30
N ASP A 89 -15.45 10.02 -3.40
CA ASP A 89 -14.00 9.85 -3.61
C ASP A 89 -13.59 10.33 -5.00
N LEU A 90 -14.46 10.14 -6.01
CA LEU A 90 -14.23 10.60 -7.37
C LEU A 90 -14.24 12.13 -7.45
N GLU A 91 -15.20 12.79 -6.80
CA GLU A 91 -15.24 14.26 -6.70
C GLU A 91 -13.96 14.80 -6.07
N ARG A 92 -13.51 14.17 -4.96
CA ARG A 92 -12.25 14.53 -4.31
C ARG A 92 -11.04 14.32 -5.22
N ALA A 93 -11.00 13.23 -5.99
CA ALA A 93 -9.93 12.96 -6.94
C ALA A 93 -9.96 13.90 -8.17
N ALA A 94 -11.13 14.38 -8.58
CA ALA A 94 -11.27 15.28 -9.73
C ALA A 94 -10.65 16.66 -9.47
N LEU A 95 -10.64 17.12 -8.21
CA LEU A 95 -9.97 18.36 -7.79
C LEU A 95 -8.44 18.36 -8.04
N LEU A 96 -7.86 17.19 -8.33
CA LEU A 96 -6.43 16.99 -8.55
C LEU A 96 -5.99 17.18 -10.00
N LEU A 97 -6.95 17.11 -10.92
CA LEU A 97 -6.71 17.16 -12.37
C LEU A 97 -6.97 18.56 -12.95
N GLN A 98 -7.24 19.54 -12.08
CA GLN A 98 -7.49 20.94 -12.42
C GLN A 98 -6.27 21.79 -12.12
#